data_AF-A0A9D6K0A2-F1
#
_entry.id   AF-A0A9D6K0A2-F1
#
_cell.length_a   1.000
_cell.length_b   1.000
_cell.length_c   1.000
_cell.angle_alpha   90.00
_cell.angle_beta   90.00
_cell.angle_gamma   90.00
#
_symmetry.space_group_name_H-M   'P 1'
#
loop_
_entity.id
_entity.type
_entity.pdbx_description
1 polymer ?
#
loop_
_entity_poly.entity_id
_entity_poly.type
_entity_poly.pdbx_seq_one_letter_code
_entity_poly.pdbx_strand_id
1 'polypeptide(L)'
;MASRLYERTLILLKPDALQRGLIGKILARFEEAGLKVVGLKLVGASREFIARHYPNTPEWIRGMGEKTLSSYKEHGKDPWAEVGTDDPLKIGEMVKAWNIDYLTSGPILAA
;
A
#
# COMPACT_ATOMS: atom_id res chain seq x y z
N MET A 1 26.27 -23.90 16.23
CA MET A 1 24.82 -23.80 15.95
C MET A 1 24.62 -22.66 14.96
N ALA A 2 24.06 -22.91 13.78
CA ALA A 2 23.75 -21.84 12.84
C ALA A 2 22.76 -20.87 13.51
N SER A 3 23.08 -19.57 13.54
CA SER A 3 22.12 -18.57 13.98
C SER A 3 20.93 -18.62 13.02
N ARG A 4 19.74 -18.88 13.55
CA ARG A 4 18.51 -18.79 12.76
C ARG A 4 18.32 -17.33 12.39
N LEU A 5 18.46 -16.99 11.10
CA LEU A 5 18.10 -15.67 10.61
C LEU A 5 16.57 -15.54 10.72
N TYR A 6 16.10 -14.66 11.62
CA TYR A 6 14.69 -14.35 11.73
C TYR A 6 14.34 -13.30 10.68
N GLU A 7 13.43 -13.64 9.78
CA GLU A 7 12.90 -12.70 8.78
C GLU A 7 12.03 -11.63 9.45
N ARG A 8 11.97 -10.46 8.81
CA ARG A 8 11.14 -9.33 9.22
C ARG A 8 10.42 -8.78 8.00
N THR A 9 9.19 -8.34 8.21
CA THR A 9 8.38 -7.64 7.21
C THR A 9 7.75 -6.41 7.83
N LEU A 10 7.45 -5.41 7.00
CA LEU A 10 6.77 -4.18 7.41
C LEU A 10 5.29 -4.28 7.07
N ILE A 11 4.43 -4.01 8.05
CA ILE A 11 2.98 -3.90 7.86
C ILE A 11 2.57 -2.44 8.08
N LEU A 12 1.82 -1.87 7.13
CA LEU A 12 1.26 -0.53 7.23
C LEU A 12 -0.25 -0.61 7.41
N LEU A 13 -0.75 -0.15 8.55
CA LEU A 13 -2.18 0.11 8.71
C LEU A 13 -2.45 1.52 8.20
N LYS A 14 -3.26 1.60 7.15
CA LYS A 14 -3.67 2.83 6.48
C LYS A 14 -4.64 3.64 7.37
N PRO A 15 -4.89 4.93 7.07
CA PRO A 15 -5.65 5.81 7.97
C PRO A 15 -7.05 5.30 8.31
N ASP A 16 -7.73 4.63 7.39
CA ASP A 16 -9.05 4.04 7.61
C ASP A 16 -9.05 2.94 8.69
N ALA A 17 -8.00 2.12 8.75
CA ALA A 17 -7.89 1.07 9.77
C ALA A 17 -7.79 1.67 11.18
N LEU A 18 -7.13 2.83 11.30
CA LEU A 18 -7.04 3.57 12.55
C LEU A 18 -8.39 4.23 12.90
N GLN A 19 -9.00 4.92 11.93
CA GLN A 19 -10.32 5.57 12.11
C GLN A 19 -11.40 4.58 12.53
N ARG A 20 -11.33 3.33 12.03
CA ARG A 20 -12.28 2.25 12.36
C ARG A 20 -11.91 1.48 13.63
N GLY A 21 -10.85 1.86 14.34
CA GLY A 21 -10.41 1.20 15.57
C GLY A 21 -9.95 -0.25 15.38
N LEU A 22 -9.34 -0.58 14.23
CA LEU A 22 -8.98 -1.96 13.86
C LEU A 22 -7.57 -2.38 14.27
N ILE A 23 -6.75 -1.48 14.83
CA ILE A 23 -5.35 -1.74 15.17
C ILE A 23 -5.19 -3.03 15.99
N GLY A 24 -5.86 -3.12 17.16
CA GLY A 24 -5.74 -4.28 18.04
C GLY A 24 -6.20 -5.58 17.38
N LYS A 25 -7.28 -5.53 16.58
CA LYS A 25 -7.79 -6.71 15.86
C LYS A 25 -6.82 -7.21 14.79
N ILE A 26 -6.12 -6.30 14.12
CA ILE A 26 -5.13 -6.64 13.09
C ILE A 26 -3.87 -7.21 13.74
N LEU A 27 -3.34 -6.56 14.78
CA LEU A 27 -2.13 -7.04 15.48
C LEU A 27 -2.36 -8.41 16.13
N ALA A 28 -3.53 -8.61 16.76
CA ALA A 28 -3.89 -9.89 17.36
C ALA A 28 -3.77 -11.05 16.37
N ARG A 29 -4.14 -10.86 15.10
CA ARG A 29 -4.01 -11.92 14.07
C ARG A 29 -2.57 -12.32 13.79
N PHE A 30 -1.64 -11.37 13.82
CA PHE A 30 -0.22 -11.68 13.64
C PHE A 30 0.34 -12.38 14.88
N GLU A 31 -0.03 -11.92 16.08
CA GLU A 31 0.40 -12.54 17.34
C GLU A 31 -0.17 -13.96 17.51
N GLU A 32 -1.43 -14.19 17.19
CA GLU A 32 -2.10 -15.51 17.17
C GLU A 32 -1.45 -16.48 16.17
N ALA A 33 -0.94 -15.96 15.05
CA ALA A 33 -0.16 -16.74 14.09
C ALA A 33 1.29 -17.05 14.56
N GLY A 34 1.67 -16.60 15.75
CA GLY A 34 3.00 -16.80 16.34
C GLY A 34 4.07 -15.81 15.86
N LEU A 35 3.68 -14.74 15.14
CA LEU A 35 4.60 -13.68 14.75
C LEU A 35 4.80 -12.70 15.90
N LYS A 36 6.01 -12.14 15.99
CA LYS A 36 6.35 -11.14 17.00
C LYS A 36 6.36 -9.75 16.38
N VAL A 37 5.57 -8.84 16.95
CA VAL A 37 5.70 -7.41 16.65
C VAL A 37 6.97 -6.89 17.30
N VAL A 38 7.95 -6.49 16.49
CA VAL A 38 9.28 -6.05 16.95
C VAL A 38 9.50 -4.54 16.84
N GLY A 39 8.54 -3.82 16.25
CA GLY A 39 8.52 -2.37 16.16
C GLY A 39 7.08 -1.89 15.98
N LEU A 40 6.77 -0.70 16.49
CA LEU A 40 5.46 -0.09 16.29
C LEU A 40 5.61 1.43 16.37
N LYS A 41 5.08 2.15 15.37
CA LYS A 41 5.12 3.61 15.35
C LYS A 41 3.90 4.21 14.67
N LEU A 42 3.24 5.14 15.34
CA LEU A 42 2.25 6.02 14.73
C LEU A 42 2.97 7.14 13.97
N VAL A 43 2.63 7.34 12.71
CA VAL A 43 3.33 8.26 11.82
C VAL A 43 2.33 9.18 11.11
N GLY A 44 2.50 10.49 11.28
CA GLY A 44 1.95 11.49 10.37
C GLY A 44 3.00 11.80 9.31
N ALA A 45 2.90 11.17 8.14
CA ALA A 45 3.94 11.25 7.10
C ALA A 45 3.67 12.39 6.11
N SER A 46 4.73 13.06 5.65
CA SER A 46 4.62 13.97 4.52
C SER A 46 4.46 13.19 3.20
N ARG A 47 3.96 13.87 2.16
CA ARG A 47 3.82 13.29 0.82
C ARG A 47 5.17 12.81 0.29
N GLU A 48 6.23 13.58 0.49
CA GLU A 48 7.59 13.26 0.03
C GLU A 48 8.12 12.02 0.73
N PHE A 49 7.78 11.81 2.00
CA PHE A 49 8.17 10.61 2.74
C PHE A 49 7.47 9.36 2.18
N ILE A 50 6.16 9.42 1.94
CA ILE A 50 5.40 8.29 1.36
C ILE A 50 5.77 8.05 -0.11
N ALA A 51 6.08 9.09 -0.88
CA ALA A 51 6.53 8.91 -2.26
C ALA A 51 7.81 8.05 -2.37
N ARG A 52 8.68 8.11 -1.35
CA ARG A 52 9.88 7.25 -1.26
C ARG A 52 9.60 5.82 -0.82
N HIS A 53 8.43 5.54 -0.24
CA HIS A 53 8.03 4.18 0.15
C HIS A 53 7.79 3.30 -1.09
N TYR A 54 7.23 3.88 -2.15
CA TYR A 54 6.94 3.16 -3.39
C TYR A 54 8.16 3.13 -4.33
N PRO A 55 8.37 2.02 -5.08
CA PRO A 55 9.34 2.00 -6.16
C PRO A 55 9.01 3.07 -7.21
N ASN A 56 10.06 3.73 -7.74
CA ASN A 56 9.93 4.77 -8.76
C ASN A 56 10.39 4.27 -10.14
N THR A 57 10.41 2.95 -10.37
CA THR A 57 10.87 2.39 -11.64
C THR A 57 9.74 2.33 -12.67
N PRO A 58 10.01 2.59 -13.97
CA PRO A 58 8.99 2.52 -15.01
C PRO A 58 8.28 1.16 -15.09
N GLU A 59 8.98 0.07 -14.80
CA GLU A 59 8.43 -1.29 -14.81
C GLU A 59 7.39 -1.48 -13.72
N TRP A 60 7.66 -0.98 -12.50
CA TRP A 60 6.72 -1.07 -11.39
C TRP A 60 5.50 -0.20 -11.62
N ILE A 61 5.69 1.01 -12.15
CA ILE A 61 4.61 1.94 -12.51
C ILE A 61 3.71 1.32 -13.57
N ARG A 62 4.29 0.81 -14.66
CA ARG A 62 3.55 0.12 -15.73
C ARG A 62 2.75 -1.06 -15.20
N GLY A 63 3.35 -1.89 -14.35
CA GLY A 63 2.69 -3.07 -13.79
C GLY A 63 1.44 -2.74 -12.96
N MET A 64 1.39 -1.59 -12.29
CA MET A 64 0.16 -1.13 -11.62
C MET A 64 -0.94 -0.73 -12.60
N GLY A 65 -0.57 -0.01 -13.67
CA GLY A 65 -1.50 0.36 -14.72
C GLY A 65 -2.08 -0.86 -15.43
N GLU A 66 -1.24 -1.84 -15.77
CA GLU A 66 -1.66 -3.10 -16.37
C GLU A 66 -2.63 -3.88 -15.48
N LYS A 67 -2.39 -3.94 -14.16
CA LYS A 67 -3.32 -4.54 -13.20
C LYS A 67 -4.66 -3.81 -13.17
N THR A 68 -4.63 -2.48 -13.24
CA THR A 68 -5.85 -1.66 -13.28
C THR A 68 -6.65 -1.93 -14.54
N LEU A 69 -5.99 -1.98 -15.70
CA LEU A 69 -6.62 -2.34 -16.98
C LEU A 69 -7.19 -3.76 -16.98
N SER A 70 -6.47 -4.73 -16.41
CA SER A 70 -6.98 -6.10 -16.24
C SER A 70 -8.24 -6.11 -15.39
N SER A 71 -8.23 -5.40 -14.26
CA SER A 71 -9.40 -5.27 -13.38
C SER A 71 -10.57 -4.62 -14.10
N TYR A 72 -10.34 -3.56 -14.89
CA TYR A 72 -11.40 -2.94 -15.69
C TYR A 72 -12.00 -3.90 -16.71
N LYS A 73 -11.15 -4.64 -17.44
CA LYS A 73 -11.61 -5.65 -18.38
C LYS A 73 -12.47 -6.74 -17.71
N GLU A 74 -12.02 -7.25 -16.56
CA GLU A 74 -12.75 -8.26 -15.78
C GLU A 74 -14.12 -7.78 -15.31
N HIS A 75 -14.24 -6.48 -14.99
CA HIS A 75 -15.47 -5.87 -14.49
C HIS A 75 -16.28 -5.16 -15.59
N GLY A 76 -15.90 -5.32 -16.87
CA GLY A 76 -16.59 -4.70 -18.00
C GLY A 76 -16.55 -3.16 -18.02
N LYS A 77 -15.50 -2.56 -17.42
CA LYS A 77 -15.30 -1.11 -17.36
C LYS A 77 -14.43 -0.60 -18.50
N ASP A 78 -14.75 0.60 -18.99
CA ASP A 78 -13.96 1.30 -20.00
C ASP A 78 -12.92 2.22 -19.32
N PRO A 79 -11.61 2.04 -19.56
CA PRO A 79 -10.57 2.91 -19.00
C PRO A 79 -10.72 4.38 -19.43
N TRP A 80 -11.24 4.66 -20.62
CA TRP A 80 -11.45 6.04 -21.05
C TRP A 80 -12.57 6.73 -20.25
N ALA A 81 -13.64 6.01 -19.93
CA ALA A 81 -14.71 6.52 -19.08
C ALA A 81 -14.27 6.67 -17.61
N GLU A 82 -13.43 5.77 -17.09
CA GLU A 82 -13.06 5.75 -15.67
C GLU A 82 -11.87 6.66 -15.33
N VAL A 83 -10.84 6.68 -16.18
CA VAL A 83 -9.56 7.37 -15.90
C VAL A 83 -9.04 8.20 -17.08
N GLY A 84 -9.74 8.23 -18.21
CA GLY A 84 -9.42 9.10 -19.35
C GLY A 84 -8.18 8.70 -20.15
N THR A 85 -7.70 7.47 -20.01
CA THR A 85 -6.55 6.94 -20.75
C THR A 85 -6.49 5.42 -20.64
N ASP A 86 -5.98 4.73 -21.65
CA ASP A 86 -5.64 3.30 -21.63
C ASP A 86 -4.12 3.04 -21.57
N ASP A 87 -3.31 4.10 -21.52
CA ASP A 87 -1.85 4.01 -21.31
C ASP A 87 -1.51 3.53 -19.88
N PRO A 88 -0.92 2.34 -19.72
CA PRO A 88 -0.61 1.77 -18.41
C PRO A 88 0.41 2.60 -17.61
N LEU A 89 1.31 3.36 -18.25
CA LEU A 89 2.24 4.21 -17.51
C LEU A 89 1.54 5.38 -16.84
N LYS A 90 0.62 6.04 -17.56
CA LYS A 90 -0.17 7.15 -17.00
C LYS A 90 -1.07 6.67 -15.87
N ILE A 91 -1.76 5.54 -16.07
CA ILE A 91 -2.60 4.93 -15.03
C ILE A 91 -1.76 4.56 -13.80
N GLY A 92 -0.58 3.99 -14.00
CA GLY A 92 0.35 3.67 -12.91
C GLY A 92 0.74 4.89 -12.06
N GLU A 93 1.07 6.01 -12.70
CA GLU A 93 1.36 7.26 -11.99
C GLU A 93 0.15 7.79 -11.23
N MET A 94 -1.05 7.70 -11.81
CA MET A 94 -2.30 8.08 -11.12
C MET A 94 -2.54 7.20 -9.88
N VAL A 95 -2.40 5.87 -10.00
CA VAL A 95 -2.55 4.93 -8.88
C VAL A 95 -1.54 5.22 -7.77
N LYS A 96 -0.29 5.51 -8.12
CA LYS A 96 0.74 5.90 -7.17
C LYS A 96 0.39 7.20 -6.45
N ALA A 97 -0.05 8.22 -7.18
CA ALA A 97 -0.49 9.48 -6.60
C ALA A 97 -1.64 9.28 -5.61
N TRP A 98 -2.67 8.50 -5.98
CA TRP A 98 -3.79 8.18 -5.08
C TRP A 98 -3.35 7.42 -3.83
N ASN A 99 -2.39 6.50 -3.96
CA ASN A 99 -1.84 5.80 -2.80
C ASN A 99 -1.09 6.75 -1.85
N ILE A 100 -0.32 7.71 -2.39
CA ILE A 100 0.34 8.75 -1.60
C ILE A 100 -0.70 9.64 -0.91
N ASP A 101 -1.69 10.13 -1.65
CA ASP A 101 -2.79 10.94 -1.12
C ASP A 101 -3.47 10.21 0.04
N TYR A 102 -3.81 8.94 -0.17
CA TYR A 102 -4.51 8.15 0.81
C TYR A 102 -3.69 7.92 2.09
N LEU A 103 -2.41 7.53 1.95
CA LEU A 103 -1.53 7.35 3.11
C LEU A 103 -1.20 8.65 3.85
N THR A 104 -1.36 9.81 3.20
CA THR A 104 -1.17 11.13 3.82
C THR A 104 -2.46 11.78 4.32
N SER A 105 -3.62 11.16 4.11
CA SER A 105 -4.93 11.68 4.53
C SER A 105 -5.16 11.64 6.04
N GLY A 106 -4.30 10.95 6.79
CA GLY A 106 -4.36 10.82 8.24
C GLY A 106 -3.14 10.06 8.77
N PRO A 107 -3.08 9.79 10.08
CA PRO A 107 -1.99 9.00 10.64
C PRO A 107 -2.03 7.56 10.13
N ILE A 108 -0.86 6.97 9.93
CA ILE A 108 -0.68 5.54 9.65
C ILE A 108 0.03 4.88 10.82
N LEU A 109 -0.16 3.56 10.99
CA LEU A 109 0.63 2.77 11.93
C LEU A 109 1.59 1.89 11.14
N ALA A 110 2.89 2.02 11.41
CA ALA A 110 3.92 1.12 10.90
C ALA A 110 4.26 0.09 11.98
N ALA A 111 4.13 -1.20 11.65
CA ALA A 111 4.36 -2.36 12.51
C ALA A 111 5.35 -3.35 11.89
#